data_AF-A0A956QGU4-F1
#
_entry.id   AF-A0A956QGU4-F1
#
_cell.length_a   1.000
_cell.length_b   1.000
_cell.length_c   1.000
_cell.angle_alpha   90.00
_cell.angle_beta   90.00
_cell.angle_gamma   90.00
#
_symmetry.space_group_name_H-M   'P 1'
#
loop_
_entity.id
_entity.type
_entity.pdbx_description
1 polymer ?
#
loop_
_entity_poly.entity_id
_entity_poly.type
_entity_poly.pdbx_seq_one_letter_code
_entity_poly.pdbx_strand_id
1 'polypeptide(L)'
;THALEEKSPQETPAPDEPPAKPKEQRMLVFGDIDCFSNNMLALNGNRDLALNAVNWLAEADDQITIRDDESKSKPLVLENNQLAWIRLVSMVLVPLLVAVTGFVTASGRNKSH
;
A
#
# COMPACT_ATOMS: atom_id res chain seq x y z
N THR A 1 30.29 -53.53 34.96
CA THR A 1 29.26 -53.10 35.93
C THR A 1 28.63 -51.81 35.41
N HIS A 2 27.33 -51.86 35.08
CA HIS A 2 26.42 -50.75 34.71
C HIS A 2 26.79 -49.93 33.44
N ALA A 3 25.91 -49.58 32.50
CA ALA A 3 24.49 -49.82 32.26
C ALA A 3 24.25 -49.58 30.76
N LEU A 4 23.55 -50.49 30.07
CA LEU A 4 23.03 -50.24 28.73
C LEU A 4 21.59 -49.78 28.92
N GLU A 5 21.35 -48.50 28.66
CA GLU A 5 20.04 -47.86 28.63
C GLU A 5 19.13 -48.61 27.63
N GLU A 6 18.02 -49.18 28.11
CA GLU A 6 17.02 -49.82 27.26
C GLU A 6 16.33 -48.77 26.38
N LYS A 7 16.71 -48.75 25.11
CA LYS A 7 15.97 -48.05 24.05
C LYS A 7 14.62 -48.76 23.88
N SER A 8 13.56 -48.14 24.36
CA SER A 8 12.18 -48.61 24.23
C SER A 8 11.82 -48.92 22.77
N PRO A 9 10.96 -49.93 22.51
CA PRO A 9 10.65 -50.41 21.16
C PRO A 9 10.10 -49.30 20.27
N GLN A 10 10.75 -49.13 19.13
CA GLN A 10 10.32 -48.25 18.06
C GLN A 10 9.08 -48.89 17.42
N GLU A 11 7.89 -48.41 17.79
CA GLU A 11 6.64 -48.76 17.13
C GLU A 11 6.75 -48.39 15.64
N THR A 12 6.78 -49.41 14.80
CA THR A 12 6.71 -49.27 13.34
C THR A 12 5.36 -48.62 13.01
N PRO A 13 5.31 -47.42 12.39
CA PRO A 13 4.04 -46.87 11.95
C PRO A 13 3.52 -47.73 10.79
N ALA A 14 2.21 -47.96 10.78
CA ALA A 14 1.51 -48.73 9.75
C ALA A 14 1.72 -48.13 8.34
N PRO A 15 1.74 -48.94 7.26
CA PRO A 15 2.09 -48.50 5.90
C PRO A 15 1.16 -47.50 5.17
N ASP A 16 0.22 -46.81 5.82
CA ASP A 16 -0.82 -46.01 5.11
C ASP A 16 -1.03 -44.58 5.65
N GLU A 17 -0.08 -44.02 6.41
CA GLU A 17 -0.13 -42.59 6.73
C GLU A 17 0.60 -41.77 5.65
N PRO A 18 -0.08 -40.85 4.94
CA PRO A 18 0.58 -39.95 4.01
C PRO A 18 1.64 -39.13 4.75
N PRO A 19 2.82 -38.88 4.15
CA PRO A 19 3.90 -38.18 4.81
C PRO A 19 3.42 -36.84 5.36
N ALA A 20 3.66 -36.60 6.65
CA ALA A 20 3.35 -35.35 7.30
C ALA A 20 3.96 -34.20 6.48
N LYS A 21 3.10 -33.30 5.99
CA LYS A 21 3.53 -32.17 5.15
C LYS A 21 4.55 -31.33 5.93
N PRO A 22 5.67 -30.91 5.31
CA PRO A 22 6.63 -30.03 5.96
C PRO A 22 5.92 -28.74 6.38
N LYS A 23 6.20 -28.27 7.61
CA LYS A 23 5.64 -27.01 8.12
C LYS A 23 6.27 -25.84 7.35
N GLU A 24 5.48 -25.15 6.54
CA GLU A 24 5.90 -23.95 5.83
C GLU A 24 5.90 -22.75 6.80
N GLN A 25 7.01 -22.01 6.87
CA GLN A 25 7.04 -20.73 7.57
C GLN A 25 7.02 -19.61 6.54
N ARG A 26 6.06 -18.69 6.69
CA ARG A 26 5.87 -17.52 5.82
C ARG A 26 6.24 -16.26 6.57
N MET A 27 7.01 -15.37 5.93
CA MET A 27 7.43 -14.09 6.50
C MET A 27 7.10 -12.97 5.52
N LEU A 28 6.56 -11.87 6.06
CA LEU A 28 6.17 -10.68 5.31
C LEU A 28 6.86 -9.45 5.89
N VAL A 29 7.43 -8.61 5.04
CA VAL A 29 8.14 -7.39 5.44
C VAL A 29 7.54 -6.20 4.72
N PHE A 30 7.12 -5.19 5.47
CA PHE A 30 6.69 -3.90 4.93
C PHE A 30 7.80 -2.87 5.14
N GLY A 31 8.08 -2.08 4.10
CA GLY A 31 9.08 -1.01 4.15
C GLY A 31 8.62 0.22 4.91
N ASP A 32 7.30 0.37 5.10
CA ASP A 32 6.69 1.47 5.82
C ASP A 32 5.39 0.99 6.48
N ILE A 33 5.13 1.44 7.71
CA ILE A 33 3.94 1.11 8.49
C ILE A 33 2.78 2.06 8.20
N ASP A 34 3.04 3.23 7.61
CA ASP A 34 2.01 4.24 7.34
C ASP A 34 0.96 3.76 6.33
N CYS A 35 1.25 2.71 5.55
CA CYS A 35 0.31 1.97 4.70
C CYS A 35 -0.88 1.37 5.48
N PHE A 36 -0.72 1.15 6.79
CA PHE A 36 -1.75 0.65 7.71
C PHE A 36 -2.33 1.73 8.62
N SER A 37 -1.96 3.00 8.42
CA SER A 37 -2.54 4.11 9.17
C SER A 37 -4.04 4.23 8.86
N ASN A 38 -4.84 4.73 9.81
CA ASN A 38 -6.29 4.91 9.62
C ASN A 38 -6.63 5.73 8.38
N ASN A 39 -5.77 6.67 8.00
CA ASN A 39 -5.92 7.48 6.80
C ASN A 39 -5.66 6.68 5.52
N MET A 40 -4.67 5.80 5.51
CA MET A 40 -4.37 4.95 4.35
C MET A 40 -5.30 3.76 4.22
N LEU A 41 -5.76 3.16 5.32
CA LEU A 41 -6.78 2.10 5.31
C LEU A 41 -8.15 2.59 4.84
N ALA A 42 -8.42 3.90 4.92
CA ALA A 42 -9.64 4.49 4.37
C ALA A 42 -9.66 4.49 2.82
N LEU A 43 -8.50 4.29 2.17
CA LEU A 43 -8.39 4.02 0.75
C LEU A 43 -8.60 2.52 0.50
N ASN A 44 -9.61 2.17 -0.31
CA ASN A 44 -10.06 0.79 -0.50
C ASN A 44 -8.90 -0.20 -0.84
N GLY A 45 -7.94 0.21 -1.68
CA GLY A 45 -6.83 -0.68 -2.09
C GLY A 45 -5.86 -1.07 -0.97
N ASN A 46 -5.60 -0.20 0.01
CA ASN A 46 -4.66 -0.50 1.10
C ASN A 46 -5.27 -1.45 2.13
N ARG A 47 -6.56 -1.34 2.39
CA ARG A 47 -7.30 -2.24 3.27
C ARG A 47 -7.33 -3.66 2.70
N ASP A 48 -7.55 -3.79 1.40
CA ASP A 48 -7.58 -5.09 0.73
C ASP A 48 -6.19 -5.73 0.73
N LEU A 49 -5.13 -4.94 0.51
CA LEU A 49 -3.76 -5.42 0.64
C LEU A 49 -3.46 -5.94 2.06
N ALA A 50 -3.88 -5.21 3.09
CA ALA A 50 -3.70 -5.60 4.49
C ALA A 50 -4.39 -6.93 4.81
N LEU A 51 -5.65 -7.09 4.39
CA LEU A 51 -6.42 -8.31 4.62
C LEU A 51 -5.85 -9.51 3.86
N ASN A 52 -5.46 -9.32 2.60
CA ASN A 52 -4.84 -10.38 1.81
C ASN A 52 -3.48 -10.81 2.39
N ALA A 53 -2.67 -9.88 2.88
CA ALA A 53 -1.41 -10.16 3.57
C ALA A 53 -1.61 -11.04 4.82
N VAL A 54 -2.62 -10.73 5.63
CA VAL A 54 -2.96 -11.53 6.82
C VAL A 54 -3.50 -12.91 6.43
N ASN A 55 -4.36 -12.99 5.42
CA ASN A 55 -4.88 -14.27 4.91
C ASN A 55 -3.76 -15.18 4.39
N TRP A 56 -2.77 -14.62 3.69
CA TRP A 56 -1.61 -15.35 3.20
C TRP A 56 -0.70 -15.86 4.33
N LEU A 57 -0.51 -15.06 5.39
CA LEU A 57 0.23 -15.46 6.60
C LEU A 57 -0.51 -16.53 7.42
N ALA A 58 -1.84 -16.53 7.38
CA ALA A 58 -2.68 -17.51 8.07
C ALA A 58 -2.83 -18.84 7.32
N GLU A 59 -2.10 -19.03 6.21
CA GLU A 59 -2.19 -20.21 5.35
C GLU A 59 -3.61 -20.43 4.78
N ALA A 60 -4.40 -19.34 4.72
CA ALA A 60 -5.75 -19.30 4.16
C ALA A 60 -5.68 -18.85 2.68
N ASP A 61 -4.93 -19.60 1.86
CA ASP A 61 -4.69 -19.26 0.45
C ASP A 61 -5.97 -19.23 -0.41
N ASP A 62 -7.07 -19.83 0.06
CA ASP A 62 -8.40 -19.81 -0.59
C ASP A 62 -9.23 -18.54 -0.26
N GLN A 63 -8.76 -17.67 0.63
CA GLN A 63 -9.43 -16.39 0.98
C GLN A 63 -8.81 -15.15 0.31
N ILE A 64 -7.95 -15.33 -0.68
CA ILE A 64 -7.39 -14.21 -1.45
C ILE A 64 -8.49 -13.70 -2.40
N THR A 65 -9.24 -12.69 -1.96
CA THR A 65 -10.24 -12.04 -2.80
C THR A 65 -9.54 -11.05 -3.71
N ILE A 66 -9.23 -11.45 -4.94
CA ILE A 66 -8.98 -10.49 -6.02
C ILE A 66 -10.34 -9.88 -6.35
N ARG A 67 -10.64 -8.74 -5.73
CA ARG A 67 -11.81 -7.96 -6.11
C ARG A 67 -11.55 -7.50 -7.55
N ASP A 68 -12.32 -7.99 -8.52
CA ASP A 68 -12.39 -7.36 -9.84
C ASP A 68 -12.68 -5.87 -9.60
N ASP A 69 -11.80 -5.03 -10.12
CA ASP A 69 -11.71 -3.63 -9.78
C ASP A 69 -12.95 -2.87 -10.30
N GLU A 70 -14.02 -2.86 -9.51
CA GLU A 70 -15.14 -1.93 -9.64
C GLU A 70 -14.73 -0.51 -9.24
N SER A 71 -13.46 -0.27 -8.89
CA SER A 71 -12.82 0.98 -9.28
C SER A 71 -12.62 0.93 -10.80
N LYS A 72 -13.75 1.16 -11.48
CA LYS A 72 -13.77 2.30 -12.39
C LYS A 72 -13.30 3.51 -11.58
N SER A 73 -11.99 3.60 -11.32
CA SER A 73 -11.26 4.79 -11.69
C SER A 73 -11.78 5.05 -13.10
N LYS A 74 -12.85 5.84 -13.19
CA LYS A 74 -13.16 6.50 -14.44
C LYS A 74 -11.87 7.26 -14.62
N PRO A 75 -10.96 6.87 -15.53
CA PRO A 75 -9.83 7.75 -15.77
C PRO A 75 -10.52 9.07 -16.04
N LEU A 76 -10.19 10.07 -15.23
CA LEU A 76 -10.50 11.44 -15.56
C LEU A 76 -9.69 11.64 -16.84
N VAL A 77 -10.28 11.26 -17.97
CA VAL A 77 -9.74 11.47 -19.30
C VAL A 77 -9.90 12.96 -19.53
N LEU A 78 -9.19 13.75 -18.72
CA LEU A 78 -8.87 15.10 -19.09
C LEU A 78 -8.03 14.91 -20.34
N GLU A 79 -8.65 15.22 -21.46
CA GLU A 79 -7.95 15.45 -22.72
C GLU A 79 -6.66 16.21 -22.39
N ASN A 80 -5.50 15.71 -22.82
CA ASN A 80 -4.18 16.25 -22.41
C ASN A 80 -4.10 17.78 -22.50
N ASN A 81 -4.87 18.37 -23.42
CA ASN A 81 -5.07 19.79 -23.59
C ASN A 81 -5.67 20.49 -22.34
N GLN A 82 -6.71 19.93 -21.70
CA GLN A 82 -7.31 20.50 -20.49
C GLN A 82 -6.32 20.50 -19.31
N LEU A 83 -5.52 19.44 -19.18
CA LEU A 83 -4.49 19.34 -18.15
C LEU A 83 -3.37 20.38 -18.36
N ALA A 84 -2.99 20.62 -19.63
CA ALA A 84 -2.02 21.65 -19.99
C ALA A 84 -2.53 23.06 -19.67
N TRP A 85 -3.80 23.36 -19.95
CA TRP A 85 -4.43 24.63 -19.61
C TRP A 85 -4.51 24.86 -18.10
N ILE A 86 -4.95 23.85 -17.34
CA ILE A 86 -5.00 23.94 -15.87
C ILE A 86 -3.60 24.18 -15.29
N ARG A 87 -2.59 23.46 -15.80
CA ARG A 87 -1.20 23.63 -15.38
C ARG A 87 -0.67 25.03 -15.72
N LEU A 88 -0.92 25.52 -16.93
CA LEU A 88 -0.51 26.85 -17.36
C LEU A 88 -1.17 27.93 -16.50
N VAL A 89 -2.48 27.86 -16.32
CA VAL A 89 -3.23 28.83 -15.50
C VAL A 89 -2.74 28.78 -14.07
N SER A 90 -2.59 27.60 -13.45
CA SER A 90 -2.09 27.51 -12.07
C SER A 90 -0.67 28.06 -11.93
N MET A 91 0.21 27.82 -12.91
CA MET A 91 1.61 28.23 -12.86
C MET A 91 1.81 29.70 -13.24
N VAL A 92 0.88 30.32 -13.98
CA VAL A 92 0.97 31.74 -14.41
C VAL A 92 0.10 32.66 -13.57
N LEU A 93 -1.13 32.27 -13.25
CA LEU A 93 -2.10 33.12 -12.54
C LEU A 93 -1.59 33.49 -11.14
N VAL A 94 -1.08 32.51 -10.38
CA VAL A 94 -0.57 32.73 -9.03
C VAL A 94 0.61 33.71 -9.00
N PRO A 95 1.71 33.51 -9.75
CA PRO A 95 2.81 34.47 -9.73
C PRO A 95 2.42 35.83 -10.34
N LEU A 96 1.50 35.88 -11.31
CA LEU A 96 1.04 37.14 -11.88
C LEU A 96 0.25 37.98 -10.86
N LEU A 97 -0.60 37.36 -10.04
CA LEU A 97 -1.27 38.05 -8.93
C LEU A 97 -0.27 38.60 -7.91
N VAL A 98 0.77 37.83 -7.57
CA VAL A 98 1.85 38.28 -6.69
C VAL A 98 2.63 39.45 -7.32
N ALA A 99 2.95 39.37 -8.60
CA ALA A 99 3.66 40.44 -9.30
C ALA A 99 2.83 41.73 -9.40
N VAL A 100 1.52 41.63 -9.69
CA VAL A 100 0.63 42.78 -9.77
C VAL A 100 0.47 43.45 -8.41
N THR A 101 0.24 42.67 -7.35
CA THR A 101 0.14 43.21 -5.98
C THR A 101 1.45 43.88 -5.55
N GLY A 102 2.60 43.26 -5.86
CA GLY A 102 3.92 43.88 -5.66
C GLY A 102 4.12 45.17 -6.44
N PHE A 103 3.74 45.21 -7.71
CA PHE A 103 3.88 46.40 -8.55
C PHE A 103 2.97 47.55 -8.11
N VAL A 104 1.72 47.26 -7.76
CA VAL A 104 0.75 48.24 -7.28
C VAL A 104 1.24 48.88 -5.97
N THR A 105 1.73 48.06 -5.03
CA THR A 105 2.26 48.56 -3.75
C THR A 105 3.52 49.41 -3.93
N ALA A 106 4.43 49.03 -4.84
CA ALA A 106 5.63 49.82 -5.16
C ALA A 106 5.28 51.15 -5.86
N SER A 107 4.31 51.14 -6.78
CA SER A 107 3.87 52.32 -7.52
C SER A 107 3.16 53.34 -6.62
N GLY A 108 2.41 52.87 -5.61
CA GLY A 108 1.79 53.73 -4.61
C GLY A 108 2.80 54.43 -3.70
N ARG A 109 3.93 53.77 -3.37
CA ARG A 109 5.01 54.36 -2.57
C ARG A 109 5.77 55.46 -3.31
N ASN A 110 5.99 55.30 -4.62
CA ASN A 110 6.67 56.31 -5.44
C ASN A 110 5.83 57.58 -5.71
N LYS A 111 4.52 57.55 -5.45
CA LYS A 111 3.63 58.71 -5.64
C LYS A 111 3.46 59.57 -4.38
N SER A 112 3.99 59.12 -3.24
CA SER A 112 3.89 59.79 -1.94
C SER A 112 5.20 60.47 -1.51
N HIS A 113 6.14 60.65 -2.44
CA HIS A 113 7.36 61.44 -2.31
C HIS A 113 7.33 62.57 -3.34
#